data_AF-A0A2V2BCE7-F1
#
_entry.id   AF-A0A2V2BCE7-F1
#
_cell.length_a   1.000
_cell.length_b   1.000
_cell.length_c   1.000
_cell.angle_alpha   90.00
_cell.angle_beta   90.00
_cell.angle_gamma   90.00
#
_symmetry.space_group_name_H-M   'P 1'
#
loop_
_entity.id
_entity.type
_entity.pdbx_description
1 polymer ?
#
loop_
_entity_poly.entity_id
_entity_poly.type
_entity_poly.pdbx_seq_one_letter_code
_entity_poly.pdbx_strand_id
1 'polypeptide(L)'
;MKLNSVISEEGLTLAEALDAGRGPLLVPDPGGELWNQFWDEPRWRPWLAWRLAPGVTQEGDSWDVLRELEGVRAEEGVSAVAGALFPDLPANSLTRSLMETLLGFAGNSKLCADLPSLAARIWADDVWGFISRETKRDSWNPALQAAIALLSKPGADQSAHAIRDMMAVYHHPHVAETFEHGRGFRLSTLRTRPCQIVFLTPDVMTPEKPELMAVYAFLSGALMSLSALRFAPFTAFIPAAVEEMP
;
A
#
# COMPACT_ATOMS: atom_id res chain seq x y z
N MET A 1 22.65 14.16 -10.93
CA MET A 1 21.26 14.64 -11.14
C MET A 1 20.90 15.53 -9.96
N LYS A 2 20.15 16.63 -10.14
CA LYS A 2 19.71 17.48 -9.01
C LYS A 2 18.27 17.10 -8.67
N LEU A 3 17.91 17.06 -7.38
CA LEU A 3 16.55 16.81 -6.85
C LEU A 3 15.43 17.65 -7.51
N ASN A 4 15.79 18.69 -8.28
CA ASN A 4 14.92 19.61 -8.99
C ASN A 4 14.08 18.97 -10.11
N SER A 5 14.44 17.77 -10.59
CA SER A 5 13.72 17.11 -11.69
C SER A 5 12.39 16.46 -11.27
N VAL A 6 11.93 16.68 -10.04
CA VAL A 6 10.70 16.09 -9.51
C VAL A 6 9.82 17.22 -9.02
N ILE A 7 8.58 17.26 -9.50
CA ILE A 7 7.65 18.38 -9.30
C ILE A 7 6.33 17.82 -8.75
N SER A 8 5.73 18.53 -7.79
CA SER A 8 4.38 18.22 -7.30
C SER A 8 3.29 18.67 -8.28
N GLU A 9 2.05 18.24 -8.05
CA GLU A 9 0.88 18.77 -8.78
C GLU A 9 0.73 20.30 -8.64
N GLU A 10 1.26 20.88 -7.56
CA GLU A 10 1.26 22.33 -7.31
C GLU A 10 2.41 23.07 -8.02
N GLY A 11 3.25 22.38 -8.79
CA GLY A 11 4.35 22.98 -9.55
C GLY A 11 5.62 23.27 -8.74
N LEU A 12 5.68 22.86 -7.46
CA LEU A 12 6.89 22.98 -6.63
C LEU A 12 7.86 21.84 -6.92
N THR A 13 9.16 22.15 -7.05
CA THR A 13 10.21 21.14 -7.09
C THR A 13 10.42 20.49 -5.72
N LEU A 14 10.94 19.27 -5.67
CA LEU A 14 11.19 18.57 -4.41
C LEU A 14 12.17 19.36 -3.52
N ALA A 15 13.22 19.95 -4.10
CA ALA A 15 14.16 20.79 -3.36
C ALA A 15 13.48 22.02 -2.73
N GLU A 16 12.58 22.70 -3.46
CA GLU A 16 11.83 23.84 -2.92
C GLU A 16 10.89 23.44 -1.79
N ALA A 17 10.21 22.30 -1.91
CA ALA A 17 9.35 21.80 -0.85
C ALA A 17 10.14 21.39 0.40
N LEU A 18 11.30 20.75 0.20
CA LEU A 18 12.22 20.37 1.29
C LEU A 18 12.76 21.60 2.03
N ASP A 19 13.22 22.61 1.29
CA ASP A 19 13.75 23.86 1.83
C ASP A 19 12.66 24.70 2.53
N ALA A 20 11.42 24.63 2.05
CA ALA A 20 10.26 25.28 2.67
C ALA A 20 9.66 24.51 3.85
N GLY A 21 10.13 23.28 4.12
CA GLY A 21 9.59 22.42 5.17
C GLY A 21 8.17 21.88 4.88
N ARG A 22 7.68 21.92 3.65
CA ARG A 22 6.29 21.55 3.34
C ARG A 22 6.11 20.04 3.33
N GLY A 23 5.27 19.49 4.22
CA GLY A 23 4.99 18.06 4.27
C GLY A 23 3.61 17.76 4.90
N PRO A 24 3.19 16.49 4.90
CA PRO A 24 3.99 15.32 4.54
C PRO A 24 4.14 15.12 3.02
N LEU A 25 5.31 14.63 2.59
CA LEU A 25 5.65 14.40 1.18
C LEU A 25 5.63 12.91 0.83
N LEU A 26 5.13 12.58 -0.35
CA LEU A 26 5.22 11.24 -0.94
C LEU A 26 6.00 11.33 -2.25
N VAL A 27 7.12 10.62 -2.33
CA VAL A 27 8.07 10.73 -3.43
C VAL A 27 8.27 9.38 -4.11
N PRO A 28 7.73 9.20 -5.33
CA PRO A 28 8.20 8.27 -6.34
C PRO A 28 9.71 8.34 -6.54
N ASP A 29 10.43 7.28 -6.19
CA ASP A 29 11.87 7.20 -6.40
C ASP A 29 12.30 5.79 -6.83
N PRO A 30 11.85 5.32 -8.02
CA PRO A 30 12.33 4.05 -8.56
C PRO A 30 13.86 4.05 -8.64
N GLY A 31 14.51 3.05 -8.06
CA GLY A 31 15.98 2.97 -8.02
C GLY A 31 16.67 3.75 -6.90
N GLY A 32 15.94 4.56 -6.11
CA GLY A 32 16.46 5.15 -4.87
C GLY A 32 17.44 6.32 -5.04
N GLU A 33 17.50 6.96 -6.21
CA GLU A 33 18.44 8.05 -6.46
C GLU A 33 18.12 9.30 -5.63
N LEU A 34 16.83 9.62 -5.44
CA LEU A 34 16.41 10.78 -4.67
C LEU A 34 16.61 10.55 -3.18
N TRP A 35 16.41 9.32 -2.70
CA TRP A 35 16.74 8.90 -1.34
C TRP A 35 18.23 9.13 -1.02
N ASN A 36 19.12 8.71 -1.93
CA ASN A 36 20.56 8.90 -1.75
C ASN A 36 20.91 10.40 -1.72
N GLN A 37 20.41 11.17 -2.70
CA GLN A 37 20.63 12.62 -2.74
C GLN A 37 20.08 13.34 -1.50
N PHE A 38 18.94 12.88 -0.94
CA PHE A 38 18.36 13.45 0.27
C PHE A 38 19.31 13.33 1.47
N TRP A 39 19.99 12.18 1.62
CA TRP A 39 20.93 11.95 2.73
C TRP A 39 22.30 12.58 2.53
N ASP A 40 22.72 12.75 1.28
CA ASP A 40 23.97 13.44 0.93
C ASP A 40 23.93 14.95 1.26
N GLU A 41 22.73 15.53 1.37
CA GLU A 41 22.52 16.95 1.59
C GLU A 41 22.21 17.27 3.08
N PRO A 42 23.17 17.81 3.86
CA PRO A 42 23.01 17.96 5.30
C PRO A 42 21.87 18.87 5.75
N ARG A 43 21.46 19.85 4.91
CA ARG A 43 20.41 20.81 5.29
C ARG A 43 19.02 20.17 5.42
N TRP A 44 18.81 18.97 4.86
CA TRP A 44 17.53 18.25 4.95
C TRP A 44 17.46 17.23 6.10
N ARG A 45 18.53 17.04 6.87
CA ARG A 45 18.55 16.17 8.06
C ARG A 45 17.47 16.42 9.12
N PRO A 46 16.87 17.63 9.27
CA PRO A 46 15.74 17.83 10.18
C PRO A 46 14.47 17.07 9.79
N TRP A 47 14.39 16.53 8.56
CA TRP A 47 13.23 15.78 8.09
C TRP A 47 13.15 14.38 8.70
N LEU A 48 11.93 13.96 9.04
CA LEU A 48 11.63 12.56 9.31
C LEU A 48 11.36 11.87 7.96
N ALA A 49 12.24 10.93 7.61
CA ALA A 49 12.20 10.25 6.33
C ALA A 49 12.00 8.75 6.52
N TRP A 50 11.15 8.16 5.68
CA TRP A 50 10.95 6.72 5.56
C TRP A 50 11.19 6.26 4.13
N ARG A 51 11.65 5.02 3.96
CA ARG A 51 11.88 4.39 2.65
C ARG A 51 11.09 3.09 2.57
N LEU A 52 10.07 3.02 1.73
CA LEU A 52 9.36 1.79 1.44
C LEU A 52 9.93 1.17 0.16
N ALA A 53 10.56 -0.01 0.28
CA ALA A 53 11.37 -0.61 -0.78
C ALA A 53 10.95 -2.06 -1.12
N PRO A 54 9.72 -2.29 -1.61
CA PRO A 54 9.30 -3.63 -1.97
C PRO A 54 10.19 -4.20 -3.08
N GLY A 55 10.61 -5.45 -2.92
CA GLY A 55 11.53 -6.13 -3.82
C GLY A 55 13.01 -6.07 -3.41
N VAL A 56 13.38 -5.16 -2.50
CA VAL A 56 14.75 -5.05 -1.96
C VAL A 56 14.79 -5.63 -0.56
N THR A 57 15.44 -6.77 -0.36
CA THR A 57 15.50 -7.41 0.97
C THR A 57 16.34 -6.62 1.95
N GLN A 58 15.89 -6.56 3.20
CA GLN A 58 16.63 -5.96 4.34
C GLN A 58 16.99 -4.47 4.19
N GLU A 59 16.42 -3.78 3.21
CA GLU A 59 16.53 -2.34 3.04
C GLU A 59 15.15 -1.70 3.13
N GLY A 60 15.01 -0.65 3.95
CA GLY A 60 13.78 0.11 4.07
C GLY A 60 12.96 -0.18 5.33
N ASP A 61 11.94 0.64 5.52
CA ASP A 61 10.96 0.57 6.58
C ASP A 61 9.78 -0.34 6.18
N SER A 62 9.15 -0.98 7.17
CA SER A 62 7.88 -1.67 6.93
C SER A 62 6.68 -0.75 7.11
N TRP A 63 5.56 -1.08 6.46
CA TRP A 63 4.28 -0.40 6.58
C TRP A 63 3.16 -1.43 6.77
N ASP A 64 2.67 -1.53 8.01
CA ASP A 64 1.59 -2.43 8.37
C ASP A 64 0.23 -1.86 7.94
N VAL A 65 -0.20 -2.25 6.74
CA VAL A 65 -1.45 -1.79 6.09
C VAL A 65 -2.68 -2.12 6.92
N LEU A 66 -2.77 -3.34 7.47
CA LEU A 66 -3.95 -3.76 8.22
C LEU A 66 -4.12 -2.96 9.49
N ARG A 67 -3.01 -2.62 10.15
CA ARG A 67 -3.04 -1.79 11.36
C ARG A 67 -3.35 -0.32 11.09
N GLU A 68 -3.22 0.16 9.85
CA GLU A 68 -3.71 1.50 9.51
C GLU A 68 -5.24 1.59 9.49
N LEU A 69 -5.94 0.46 9.31
CA LEU A 69 -7.39 0.41 9.35
C LEU A 69 -7.95 0.75 10.75
N GLU A 70 -7.18 0.55 11.82
CA GLU A 70 -7.54 0.97 13.19
C GLU A 70 -7.69 2.50 13.32
N GLY A 71 -7.05 3.24 12.42
CA GLY A 71 -6.93 4.70 12.48
C GLY A 71 -7.95 5.47 11.64
N VAL A 72 -8.85 4.78 10.94
CA VAL A 72 -9.84 5.32 10.00
C VAL A 72 -11.21 4.65 10.21
N ARG A 73 -12.24 5.16 9.54
CA ARG A 73 -13.54 4.46 9.50
C ARG A 73 -13.35 3.14 8.76
N ALA A 74 -13.77 2.04 9.38
CA ALA A 74 -13.48 0.69 8.89
C ALA A 74 -13.89 0.48 7.42
N GLU A 75 -15.12 0.84 7.06
CA GLU A 75 -15.66 0.69 5.69
C GLU A 75 -14.86 1.50 4.65
N GLU A 76 -14.52 2.75 4.98
CA GLU A 76 -13.75 3.62 4.08
C GLU A 76 -12.31 3.14 3.94
N GLY A 77 -11.70 2.66 5.03
CA GLY A 77 -10.35 2.12 5.03
C GLY A 77 -10.23 0.83 4.20
N VAL A 78 -11.12 -0.14 4.41
CA VAL A 78 -11.08 -1.39 3.63
C VAL A 78 -11.36 -1.14 2.14
N SER A 79 -12.28 -0.21 1.82
CA SER A 79 -12.56 0.16 0.44
C SER A 79 -11.38 0.87 -0.21
N ALA A 80 -10.69 1.77 0.51
CA ALA A 80 -9.47 2.40 0.03
C ALA A 80 -8.35 1.38 -0.28
N VAL A 81 -8.12 0.43 0.62
CA VAL A 81 -7.08 -0.61 0.42
C VAL A 81 -7.47 -1.57 -0.71
N ALA A 82 -8.72 -2.03 -0.77
CA ALA A 82 -9.19 -2.88 -1.87
C ALA A 82 -9.16 -2.15 -3.23
N GLY A 83 -9.49 -0.86 -3.24
CA GLY A 83 -9.39 0.00 -4.41
C GLY A 83 -7.96 0.12 -4.91
N ALA A 84 -7.00 0.30 -4.00
CA ALA A 84 -5.57 0.36 -4.34
C ALA A 84 -5.02 -1.01 -4.79
N LEU A 85 -5.54 -2.13 -4.28
CA LEU A 85 -5.13 -3.48 -4.71
C LEU A 85 -5.64 -3.80 -6.12
N PHE A 86 -6.80 -3.29 -6.51
CA PHE A 86 -7.42 -3.56 -7.81
C PHE A 86 -7.81 -2.26 -8.52
N PRO A 87 -6.87 -1.38 -8.88
CA PRO A 87 -7.14 0.00 -9.32
C PRO A 87 -8.01 0.08 -10.58
N ASP A 88 -7.88 -0.88 -11.49
CA ASP A 88 -8.59 -0.90 -12.78
C ASP A 88 -10.03 -1.41 -12.70
N LEU A 89 -10.45 -1.95 -11.54
CA LEU A 89 -11.79 -2.47 -11.36
C LEU A 89 -12.77 -1.39 -10.88
N PRO A 90 -14.06 -1.44 -11.27
CA PRO A 90 -15.08 -0.58 -10.68
C PRO A 90 -15.22 -0.82 -9.17
N ALA A 91 -15.58 0.23 -8.41
CA ALA A 91 -15.80 0.14 -6.96
C ALA A 91 -16.84 -0.91 -6.57
N ASN A 92 -17.89 -1.09 -7.38
CA ASN A 92 -18.94 -2.09 -7.17
C ASN A 92 -18.62 -3.47 -7.77
N SER A 93 -17.38 -3.71 -8.22
CA SER A 93 -16.98 -5.02 -8.75
C SER A 93 -17.00 -6.08 -7.65
N LEU A 94 -17.34 -7.32 -8.07
CA LEU A 94 -17.39 -8.46 -7.17
C LEU A 94 -16.03 -8.71 -6.50
N THR A 95 -14.94 -8.59 -7.26
CA THR A 95 -13.56 -8.76 -6.78
C THR A 95 -13.22 -7.75 -5.68
N ARG A 96 -13.50 -6.45 -5.88
CA ARG A 96 -13.26 -5.44 -4.84
C ARG A 96 -14.13 -5.69 -3.61
N SER A 97 -15.43 -5.94 -3.78
CA SER A 97 -16.34 -6.22 -2.66
C SER A 97 -15.90 -7.44 -1.83
N LEU A 98 -15.42 -8.48 -2.50
CA LEU A 98 -14.91 -9.68 -1.84
C LEU A 98 -13.59 -9.38 -1.10
N MET A 99 -12.68 -8.62 -1.71
CA MET A 99 -11.44 -8.20 -1.05
C MET A 99 -11.69 -7.28 0.15
N GLU A 100 -12.60 -6.32 0.05
CA GLU A 100 -13.04 -5.46 1.17
C GLU A 100 -13.50 -6.31 2.36
N THR A 101 -14.27 -7.35 2.07
CA THR A 101 -14.78 -8.27 3.08
C THR A 101 -13.65 -9.07 3.74
N LEU A 102 -12.68 -9.55 2.95
CA LEU A 102 -11.50 -10.27 3.46
C LEU A 102 -10.59 -9.37 4.31
N LEU A 103 -10.37 -8.12 3.88
CA LEU A 103 -9.62 -7.11 4.64
C LEU A 103 -10.34 -6.74 5.93
N GLY A 104 -11.67 -6.58 5.88
CA GLY A 104 -12.49 -6.30 7.06
C GLY A 104 -12.47 -7.45 8.06
N PHE A 105 -12.47 -8.70 7.61
CA PHE A 105 -12.24 -9.86 8.48
C PHE A 105 -10.84 -9.82 9.09
N ALA A 106 -9.80 -9.63 8.26
CA ALA A 106 -8.41 -9.65 8.68
C ALA A 106 -8.13 -8.56 9.73
N GLY A 107 -8.54 -7.31 9.48
CA GLY A 107 -8.33 -6.19 10.40
C GLY A 107 -9.08 -6.30 11.73
N ASN A 108 -10.19 -7.05 11.78
CA ASN A 108 -10.94 -7.29 13.01
C ASN A 108 -10.54 -8.58 13.73
N SER A 109 -9.77 -9.45 13.08
CA SER A 109 -9.31 -10.72 13.63
C SER A 109 -7.86 -10.61 14.10
N LYS A 110 -7.48 -11.33 15.15
CA LYS A 110 -6.06 -11.52 15.50
C LYS A 110 -5.39 -12.64 14.68
N LEU A 111 -6.06 -13.16 13.65
CA LEU A 111 -5.60 -14.33 12.89
C LEU A 111 -4.57 -13.98 11.82
N CYS A 112 -4.64 -12.76 11.29
CA CYS A 112 -3.69 -12.21 10.33
C CYS A 112 -3.06 -10.98 10.99
N ALA A 113 -1.76 -11.02 11.24
CA ALA A 113 -1.07 -9.90 11.88
C ALA A 113 -0.90 -8.70 10.93
N ASP A 114 -0.81 -8.97 9.63
CA ASP A 114 -0.52 -8.02 8.57
C ASP A 114 -1.02 -8.53 7.20
N LEU A 115 -0.82 -7.72 6.15
CA LEU A 115 -1.20 -8.04 4.77
C LEU A 115 -0.48 -9.29 4.23
N PRO A 116 0.84 -9.49 4.43
CA PRO A 116 1.52 -10.72 4.04
C PRO A 116 0.94 -11.98 4.68
N SER A 117 0.58 -11.93 5.97
CA SER A 117 -0.04 -13.05 6.68
C SER A 117 -1.40 -13.42 6.08
N LEU A 118 -2.21 -12.42 5.71
CA LEU A 118 -3.47 -12.64 4.99
C LEU A 118 -3.21 -13.25 3.61
N ALA A 119 -2.25 -12.68 2.87
CA ALA A 119 -1.89 -13.10 1.53
C ALA A 119 -1.40 -14.55 1.50
N ALA A 120 -0.54 -14.94 2.44
CA ALA A 120 -0.01 -16.30 2.55
C ALA A 120 -1.13 -17.33 2.79
N ARG A 121 -2.11 -17.00 3.64
CA ARG A 121 -3.26 -17.87 3.92
C ARG A 121 -4.16 -18.04 2.70
N ILE A 122 -4.53 -16.94 2.05
CA ILE A 122 -5.37 -16.99 0.83
C ILE A 122 -4.63 -17.71 -0.30
N TRP A 123 -3.34 -17.49 -0.45
CA TRP A 123 -2.55 -18.14 -1.50
C TRP A 123 -2.45 -19.66 -1.28
N ALA A 124 -2.26 -20.09 -0.03
CA ALA A 124 -2.16 -21.51 0.33
C ALA A 124 -3.49 -22.26 0.17
N ASP A 125 -4.59 -21.63 0.58
CA ASP A 125 -5.89 -22.28 0.72
C ASP A 125 -6.90 -21.93 -0.37
N ASP A 126 -6.54 -21.01 -1.27
CA ASP A 126 -7.47 -20.23 -2.10
C ASP A 126 -8.53 -19.46 -1.28
N VAL A 127 -9.30 -18.60 -1.95
CA VAL A 127 -10.30 -17.75 -1.28
C VAL A 127 -11.44 -18.59 -0.70
N TRP A 128 -11.88 -19.63 -1.40
CA TRP A 128 -12.95 -20.52 -0.95
C TRP A 128 -12.51 -21.35 0.25
N GLY A 129 -11.33 -21.97 0.19
CA GLY A 129 -10.78 -22.77 1.26
C GLY A 129 -10.41 -21.94 2.49
N PHE A 130 -9.95 -20.70 2.31
CA PHE A 130 -9.75 -19.76 3.40
C PHE A 130 -11.09 -19.44 4.09
N ILE A 131 -12.09 -18.94 3.36
CA ILE A 131 -13.40 -18.58 3.93
C ILE A 131 -14.09 -19.79 4.57
N SER A 132 -14.07 -20.96 3.92
CA SER A 132 -14.69 -22.18 4.45
C SER A 132 -14.08 -22.60 5.80
N ARG A 133 -12.75 -22.55 5.91
CA ARG A 133 -12.03 -22.89 7.14
C ARG A 133 -12.32 -21.90 8.26
N GLU A 134 -12.27 -20.60 7.97
CA GLU A 134 -12.49 -19.59 9.01
C GLU A 134 -13.97 -19.54 9.42
N THR A 135 -14.91 -19.80 8.51
CA THR A 135 -16.35 -19.90 8.85
C THR A 135 -16.63 -21.08 9.79
N LYS A 136 -15.89 -22.19 9.64
CA LYS A 136 -15.99 -23.31 10.60
C LYS A 136 -15.51 -22.94 12.01
N ARG A 137 -14.61 -21.96 12.13
CA ARG A 137 -14.08 -21.48 13.42
C ARG A 137 -14.96 -20.41 14.05
N ASP A 138 -15.48 -19.50 13.23
CA ASP A 138 -16.36 -18.41 13.65
C ASP A 138 -17.53 -18.25 12.66
N SER A 139 -18.56 -19.07 12.87
CA SER A 139 -19.71 -19.14 11.96
C SER A 139 -20.56 -17.88 11.95
N TRP A 140 -20.45 -17.01 12.96
CA TRP A 140 -21.29 -15.82 13.10
C TRP A 140 -20.56 -14.53 12.70
N ASN A 141 -19.33 -14.63 12.20
CA ASN A 141 -18.59 -13.48 11.76
C ASN A 141 -19.29 -12.79 10.57
N PRO A 142 -19.68 -11.51 10.68
CA PRO A 142 -20.45 -10.83 9.64
C PRO A 142 -19.66 -10.68 8.34
N ALA A 143 -18.34 -10.51 8.40
CA ALA A 143 -17.50 -10.44 7.21
C ALA A 143 -17.45 -11.81 6.50
N LEU A 144 -17.28 -12.91 7.23
CA LEU A 144 -17.30 -14.24 6.60
C LEU A 144 -18.67 -14.57 5.97
N GLN A 145 -19.78 -14.18 6.62
CA GLN A 145 -21.12 -14.34 6.05
C GLN A 145 -21.33 -13.51 4.78
N ALA A 146 -20.86 -12.26 4.77
CA ALA A 146 -20.87 -11.43 3.57
C ALA A 146 -20.01 -12.05 2.45
N ALA A 147 -18.85 -12.61 2.78
CA ALA A 147 -17.96 -13.25 1.81
C ALA A 147 -18.62 -14.49 1.18
N ILE A 148 -19.31 -15.32 1.98
CA ILE A 148 -20.09 -16.46 1.47
C ILE A 148 -21.19 -16.01 0.52
N ALA A 149 -21.91 -14.95 0.87
CA ALA A 149 -22.96 -14.40 0.01
C ALA A 149 -22.40 -13.87 -1.32
N LEU A 150 -21.21 -13.24 -1.30
CA LEU A 150 -20.51 -12.79 -2.51
C LEU A 150 -20.01 -13.97 -3.35
N LEU A 151 -19.47 -15.01 -2.71
CA LEU A 151 -18.99 -16.22 -3.38
C LEU A 151 -20.12 -17.03 -4.03
N SER A 152 -21.37 -16.81 -3.64
CA SER A 152 -22.54 -17.43 -4.28
C SER A 152 -22.98 -16.71 -5.56
N LYS A 153 -22.37 -15.57 -5.92
CA LYS A 153 -22.74 -14.79 -7.10
C LYS A 153 -22.06 -15.30 -8.38
N PRO A 154 -22.68 -15.10 -9.56
CA PRO A 154 -22.02 -15.38 -10.84
C PRO A 154 -20.69 -14.61 -10.97
N GLY A 155 -19.64 -15.30 -11.42
CA GLY A 155 -18.30 -14.74 -11.56
C GLY A 155 -17.43 -14.81 -10.29
N ALA A 156 -17.95 -15.35 -9.19
CA ALA A 156 -17.19 -15.51 -7.94
C ALA A 156 -15.87 -16.26 -8.11
N ASP A 157 -15.84 -17.31 -8.94
CA ASP A 157 -14.60 -18.05 -9.19
C ASP A 157 -13.54 -17.18 -9.85
N GLN A 158 -13.90 -16.34 -10.82
CA GLN A 158 -12.97 -15.42 -11.48
C GLN A 158 -12.43 -14.38 -10.48
N SER A 159 -13.31 -13.83 -9.64
CA SER A 159 -12.91 -12.93 -8.55
C SER A 159 -12.00 -13.61 -7.53
N ALA A 160 -12.27 -14.86 -7.16
CA ALA A 160 -11.46 -15.63 -6.24
C ALA A 160 -10.06 -15.92 -6.81
N HIS A 161 -9.97 -16.26 -8.10
CA HIS A 161 -8.68 -16.44 -8.79
C HIS A 161 -7.90 -15.12 -8.85
N ALA A 162 -8.54 -14.02 -9.26
CA ALA A 162 -7.89 -12.71 -9.32
C ALA A 162 -7.35 -12.27 -7.95
N ILE A 163 -8.09 -12.53 -6.87
CA ILE A 163 -7.61 -12.26 -5.50
C ILE A 163 -6.43 -13.17 -5.15
N ARG A 164 -6.50 -14.46 -5.46
CA ARG A 164 -5.40 -15.39 -5.21
C ARG A 164 -4.12 -14.96 -5.94
N ASP A 165 -4.24 -14.58 -7.21
CA ASP A 165 -3.11 -14.12 -8.03
C ASP A 165 -2.50 -12.84 -7.45
N MET A 166 -3.34 -11.89 -7.02
CA MET A 166 -2.87 -10.69 -6.32
C MET A 166 -2.14 -11.05 -5.02
N MET A 167 -2.70 -11.94 -4.19
CA MET A 167 -2.07 -12.39 -2.96
C MET A 167 -0.78 -13.18 -3.21
N ALA A 168 -0.59 -13.73 -4.43
CA ALA A 168 0.67 -14.36 -4.82
C ALA A 168 1.86 -13.37 -4.76
N VAL A 169 1.59 -12.10 -5.06
CA VAL A 169 2.61 -11.03 -5.02
C VAL A 169 2.93 -10.63 -3.59
N TYR A 170 1.92 -10.39 -2.74
CA TYR A 170 2.11 -9.84 -1.40
C TYR A 170 2.65 -10.83 -0.36
N HIS A 171 2.53 -12.14 -0.60
CA HIS A 171 3.16 -13.14 0.26
C HIS A 171 4.61 -13.45 -0.16
N HIS A 172 5.06 -12.99 -1.34
CA HIS A 172 6.42 -13.23 -1.80
C HIS A 172 7.42 -12.56 -0.83
N PRO A 173 8.48 -13.26 -0.34
CA PRO A 173 9.34 -12.74 0.74
C PRO A 173 9.87 -11.31 0.51
N HIS A 174 10.33 -11.02 -0.70
CA HIS A 174 10.87 -9.70 -1.06
C HIS A 174 9.83 -8.56 -1.05
N VAL A 175 8.55 -8.87 -1.18
CA VAL A 175 7.45 -7.88 -1.08
C VAL A 175 6.91 -7.86 0.35
N ALA A 176 6.79 -9.03 0.96
CA ALA A 176 6.23 -9.22 2.30
C ALA A 176 6.94 -8.37 3.35
N GLU A 177 8.28 -8.32 3.34
CA GLU A 177 9.09 -7.53 4.30
C GLU A 177 8.66 -6.05 4.40
N THR A 178 8.24 -5.44 3.28
CA THR A 178 7.75 -4.05 3.27
C THR A 178 6.42 -3.88 3.98
N PHE A 179 5.63 -4.95 4.15
CA PHE A 179 4.29 -4.91 4.74
C PHE A 179 4.18 -5.67 6.07
N GLU A 180 5.29 -6.16 6.60
CA GLU A 180 5.33 -6.92 7.86
C GLU A 180 4.97 -6.06 9.08
N HIS A 181 4.28 -6.71 10.02
CA HIS A 181 3.90 -6.12 11.29
C HIS A 181 5.10 -5.68 12.15
N GLY A 182 4.97 -4.51 12.79
CA GLY A 182 5.67 -4.22 14.04
C GLY A 182 6.92 -3.33 13.99
N ARG A 183 7.49 -2.98 12.82
CA ARG A 183 8.65 -2.06 12.75
C ARG A 183 8.69 -1.22 11.46
N GLY A 184 8.19 0.02 11.52
CA GLY A 184 8.43 0.98 10.46
C GLY A 184 7.48 2.18 10.46
N PHE A 185 7.12 2.61 9.26
CA PHE A 185 6.25 3.76 9.00
C PHE A 185 4.81 3.48 9.48
N ARG A 186 4.18 4.52 10.04
CA ARG A 186 2.76 4.50 10.39
C ARG A 186 2.11 5.78 9.92
N LEU A 187 0.91 5.72 9.35
CA LEU A 187 0.18 6.96 9.04
C LEU A 187 -0.16 7.74 10.31
N SER A 188 -0.23 7.07 11.47
CA SER A 188 -0.45 7.72 12.76
C SER A 188 0.74 8.52 13.25
N THR A 189 1.92 8.41 12.62
CA THR A 189 3.07 9.29 12.88
C THR A 189 3.05 10.52 12.00
N LEU A 190 2.19 10.59 10.98
CA LEU A 190 1.95 11.83 10.25
C LEU A 190 1.39 12.88 11.21
N ARG A 191 1.92 14.08 11.09
CA ARG A 191 1.54 15.25 11.86
C ARG A 191 1.31 16.35 10.85
N THR A 192 0.50 17.34 11.23
CA THR A 192 0.47 18.65 10.57
C THR A 192 1.75 19.46 10.78
N ARG A 193 2.84 18.83 11.26
CA ARG A 193 4.13 19.49 11.44
C ARG A 193 4.94 19.35 10.14
N PRO A 194 5.68 20.41 9.76
CA PRO A 194 6.54 20.40 8.59
C PRO A 194 7.61 19.30 8.69
N CYS A 195 8.17 18.93 7.54
CA CYS A 195 9.34 18.05 7.40
C CYS A 195 9.12 16.54 7.63
N GLN A 196 8.12 15.95 6.96
CA GLN A 196 7.93 14.49 6.89
C GLN A 196 7.92 14.03 5.43
N ILE A 197 8.65 12.97 5.10
CA ILE A 197 8.77 12.47 3.72
C ILE A 197 8.79 10.94 3.67
N VAL A 198 8.09 10.36 2.71
CA VAL A 198 8.12 8.93 2.41
C VAL A 198 8.62 8.76 0.98
N PHE A 199 9.73 8.03 0.82
CA PHE A 199 10.26 7.63 -0.47
C PHE A 199 9.75 6.24 -0.81
N LEU A 200 9.23 6.09 -2.04
CA LEU A 200 8.82 4.82 -2.59
C LEU A 200 9.91 4.35 -3.55
N THR A 201 10.73 3.39 -3.10
CA THR A 201 11.93 2.92 -3.83
C THR A 201 11.82 1.44 -4.19
N PRO A 202 10.82 1.02 -4.98
CA PRO A 202 10.76 -0.36 -5.45
C PRO A 202 12.01 -0.74 -6.26
N ASP A 203 12.37 -2.03 -6.26
CA ASP A 203 13.44 -2.58 -7.10
C ASP A 203 13.00 -2.67 -8.58
N VAL A 204 12.83 -1.51 -9.23
CA VAL A 204 12.35 -1.41 -10.63
C VAL A 204 13.50 -1.22 -11.61
N MET A 205 14.74 -1.54 -11.22
CA MET A 205 15.89 -1.46 -12.14
C MET A 205 15.79 -2.45 -13.32
N THR A 206 14.70 -3.23 -13.39
CA THR A 206 14.28 -3.94 -14.61
C THR A 206 12.77 -3.71 -14.83
N PRO A 207 12.35 -3.08 -15.96
CA PRO A 207 10.93 -2.97 -16.36
C PRO A 207 10.24 -4.31 -16.68
N GLU A 208 10.82 -5.43 -16.25
CA GLU A 208 10.40 -6.81 -16.56
C GLU A 208 9.50 -7.43 -15.48
N LYS A 209 9.20 -6.71 -14.38
CA LYS A 209 8.40 -7.21 -13.24
C LYS A 209 7.10 -6.42 -13.08
N PRO A 210 6.04 -6.68 -13.88
CA PRO A 210 4.76 -5.97 -13.80
C PRO A 210 4.13 -6.05 -12.40
N GLU A 211 4.42 -7.10 -11.64
CA GLU A 211 3.94 -7.28 -10.27
C GLU A 211 4.52 -6.22 -9.32
N LEU A 212 5.79 -5.83 -9.47
CA LEU A 212 6.40 -4.79 -8.63
C LEU A 212 5.86 -3.40 -8.98
N MET A 213 5.55 -3.15 -10.24
CA MET A 213 4.85 -1.92 -10.65
C MET A 213 3.45 -1.84 -10.06
N ALA A 214 2.73 -2.97 -9.98
CA ALA A 214 1.45 -3.04 -9.30
C ALA A 214 1.57 -2.79 -7.78
N VAL A 215 2.60 -3.34 -7.12
CA VAL A 215 2.87 -3.04 -5.69
C VAL A 215 3.20 -1.57 -5.47
N TYR A 216 3.94 -0.95 -6.40
CA TYR A 216 4.25 0.46 -6.36
C TYR A 216 2.99 1.34 -6.52
N ALA A 217 2.14 1.03 -7.50
CA ALA A 217 0.86 1.70 -7.68
C ALA A 217 -0.04 1.54 -6.44
N PHE A 218 -0.05 0.34 -5.84
CA PHE A 218 -0.74 0.07 -4.58
C PHE A 218 -0.21 0.95 -3.45
N LEU A 219 1.11 1.02 -3.23
CA LEU A 219 1.72 1.86 -2.19
C LEU A 219 1.28 3.31 -2.33
N SER A 220 1.45 3.87 -3.53
CA SER A 220 1.05 5.25 -3.81
C SER A 220 -0.44 5.48 -3.56
N GLY A 221 -1.31 4.66 -4.16
CA GLY A 221 -2.76 4.80 -4.05
C GLY A 221 -3.30 4.60 -2.63
N ALA A 222 -2.79 3.60 -1.91
CA ALA A 222 -3.21 3.28 -0.55
C ALA A 222 -2.74 4.35 0.44
N LEU A 223 -1.48 4.82 0.34
CA LEU A 223 -0.95 5.89 1.20
C LEU A 223 -1.70 7.20 0.99
N MET A 224 -1.94 7.61 -0.27
CA MET A 224 -2.71 8.81 -0.59
C MET A 224 -4.13 8.71 -0.05
N SER A 225 -4.82 7.60 -0.29
CA SER A 225 -6.21 7.41 0.14
C SER A 225 -6.36 7.35 1.65
N LEU A 226 -5.54 6.55 2.33
CA LEU A 226 -5.60 6.41 3.78
C LEU A 226 -5.13 7.67 4.51
N SER A 227 -4.13 8.40 3.98
CA SER A 227 -3.70 9.68 4.57
C SER A 227 -4.80 10.76 4.48
N ALA A 228 -5.53 10.81 3.36
CA ALA A 228 -6.69 11.69 3.20
C ALA A 228 -7.81 11.36 4.20
N LEU A 229 -8.12 10.07 4.40
CA LEU A 229 -9.10 9.63 5.41
C LEU A 229 -8.69 9.97 6.86
N ARG A 230 -7.41 10.26 7.09
CA ARG A 230 -6.87 10.70 8.39
C ARG A 230 -6.69 12.22 8.50
N PHE A 231 -7.16 12.99 7.52
CA PHE A 231 -7.02 14.44 7.46
C PHE A 231 -5.55 14.90 7.53
N ALA A 232 -4.63 14.09 6.99
CA ALA A 232 -3.20 14.39 6.88
C ALA A 232 -2.68 13.99 5.49
N PRO A 233 -3.25 14.54 4.39
CA PRO A 233 -2.91 14.12 3.04
C PRO A 233 -1.45 14.42 2.70
N PHE A 234 -0.84 13.54 1.91
CA PHE A 234 0.47 13.80 1.32
C PHE A 234 0.38 14.81 0.18
N THR A 235 1.44 15.59 0.00
CA THR A 235 1.75 16.21 -1.29
C THR A 235 2.55 15.20 -2.11
N ALA A 236 1.95 14.72 -3.22
CA ALA A 236 2.61 13.81 -4.13
C ALA A 236 3.56 14.55 -5.08
N PHE A 237 4.70 13.94 -5.36
CA PHE A 237 5.71 14.42 -6.29
C PHE A 237 5.79 13.48 -7.49
N ILE A 238 6.03 14.00 -8.69
CA ILE A 238 6.14 13.20 -9.92
C ILE A 238 7.49 13.50 -10.56
N PRO A 239 8.29 12.47 -10.92
CA PRO A 239 9.52 12.69 -11.65
C PRO A 239 9.19 13.25 -13.04
N ALA A 240 9.85 14.32 -13.47
CA ALA A 240 9.63 14.99 -14.76
C ALA A 240 9.88 14.07 -15.97
N ALA A 241 10.51 12.91 -15.78
CA ALA A 241 10.73 11.90 -16.81
C ALA A 241 9.48 11.01 -17.10
N VAL A 242 8.37 11.17 -16.36
CA VAL A 242 7.14 10.37 -16.55
C VAL A 242 6.17 11.02 -17.57
N GLU A 243 6.50 12.18 -18.15
CA GLU A 243 5.74 12.73 -19.29
C GLU A 243 5.98 11.98 -20.62
N GLU A 244 6.95 11.05 -20.68
CA GLU A 244 7.27 10.27 -21.89
C GLU A 244 7.19 8.75 -21.69
N MET A 245 6.10 8.26 -21.09
CA MET A 245 5.70 6.85 -21.26
C MET A 245 4.34 6.81 -21.99
N PRO A 246 4.27 6.18 -23.18
CA PRO A 246 3.05 6.13 -23.99
C PRO A 246 1.92 5.33 -23.35
#